data_AF-A0A0Q9AY10-F1
#
_entry.id   AF-A0A0Q9AY10-F1
#
_cell.length_a   1.000
_cell.length_b   1.000
_cell.length_c   1.000
_cell.angle_alpha   90.00
_cell.angle_beta   90.00
_cell.angle_gamma   90.00
#
_symmetry.space_group_name_H-M   'P 1'
#
loop_
_entity.id
_entity.type
_entity.pdbx_description
1 polymer ?
#
loop_
_entity_poly.entity_id
_entity_poly.type
_entity_poly.pdbx_seq_one_letter_code
_entity_poly.pdbx_strand_id
1 'polypeptide(L)'
;MASLTAAVASWALCWLNAYVVHDDLPNSCGDLRRQTFPPEVACAYADGTLTGANADWIEVVFFASLVAFLLLTGMMLALVVLRRK
;
A
#
# COMPACT_ATOMS: atom_id res chain seq x y z
N MET A 1 21.18 5.01 -16.53
CA MET A 1 21.17 5.24 -15.07
C MET A 1 20.13 6.27 -14.67
N ALA A 2 20.07 7.45 -15.31
CA ALA A 2 19.07 8.49 -15.01
C ALA A 2 17.59 8.02 -15.07
N SER A 3 17.23 7.17 -16.03
CA SER A 3 15.87 6.62 -16.13
C SER A 3 15.50 5.67 -14.99
N LEU A 4 16.46 4.89 -14.50
CA LEU A 4 16.25 3.93 -13.41
C LEU A 4 16.14 4.64 -12.07
N THR A 5 16.97 5.66 -11.84
CA THR A 5 16.85 6.52 -10.65
C THR A 5 15.53 7.28 -10.64
N ALA A 6 15.08 7.79 -11.79
CA ALA A 6 13.78 8.45 -11.91
C ALA A 6 12.62 7.46 -11.63
N ALA A 7 12.68 6.24 -12.16
CA ALA A 7 11.66 5.23 -11.91
C ALA A 7 11.55 4.84 -10.42
N VAL A 8 12.70 4.64 -9.75
CA VAL A 8 12.74 4.33 -8.31
C VAL A 8 12.21 5.50 -7.48
N ALA A 9 12.61 6.73 -7.80
CA ALA A 9 12.14 7.92 -7.10
C ALA A 9 10.63 8.13 -7.27
N SER A 10 10.12 8.00 -8.50
CA SER A 10 8.69 8.10 -8.77
C SER A 10 7.90 7.01 -8.04
N TRP A 11 8.37 5.77 -8.05
CA TRP A 11 7.73 4.68 -7.31
C TRP A 11 7.70 4.98 -5.81
N ALA A 12 8.82 5.44 -5.22
CA ALA A 12 8.91 5.78 -3.80
C ALA A 12 7.98 6.93 -3.41
N LEU A 13 7.90 7.98 -4.24
CA LEU A 13 6.97 9.11 -4.01
C LEU A 13 5.52 8.65 -4.07
N CYS A 14 5.15 7.81 -5.05
CA CYS A 14 3.81 7.25 -5.14
C CYS A 14 3.47 6.37 -3.93
N TRP A 15 4.40 5.52 -3.50
CA TRP A 15 4.20 4.64 -2.34
C TRP A 15 4.07 5.44 -1.04
N LEU A 16 4.92 6.45 -0.81
CA LEU A 16 4.84 7.32 0.36
C LEU A 16 3.55 8.14 0.39
N ASN A 17 3.12 8.68 -0.75
CA ASN A 17 1.84 9.40 -0.83
C ASN A 17 0.67 8.46 -0.48
N ALA A 18 0.68 7.24 -1.01
CA ALA A 18 -0.31 6.24 -0.69
C ALA A 18 -0.26 5.82 0.80
N TYR A 19 0.94 5.75 1.39
CA TYR A 19 1.12 5.48 2.82
C TYR A 19 0.50 6.58 3.69
N VAL A 20 0.78 7.85 3.39
CA VAL A 20 0.22 9.00 4.14
C VAL A 20 -1.30 8.99 4.05
N VAL A 21 -1.85 8.81 2.84
CA VAL A 21 -3.31 8.70 2.65
C VAL A 21 -3.89 7.51 3.41
N HIS A 22 -3.19 6.37 3.45
CA HIS A 22 -3.61 5.20 4.20
C HIS A 22 -3.55 5.40 5.72
N ASP A 23 -2.54 6.11 6.24
CA ASP A 23 -2.35 6.40 7.66
C ASP A 23 -3.35 7.45 8.18
N ASP A 24 -3.68 8.45 7.35
CA ASP A 24 -4.72 9.44 7.64
C ASP A 24 -6.14 8.84 7.58
N LEU A 25 -6.30 7.68 6.96
CA LEU A 25 -7.57 6.95 7.00
C LEU A 25 -7.71 6.27 8.36
N PRO A 26 -8.84 6.48 9.07
CA PRO A 26 -9.11 5.78 10.31
C PRO A 26 -9.20 4.26 10.04
N ASN A 27 -8.09 3.57 10.30
CA ASN A 27 -7.88 2.13 10.10
C ASN A 27 -8.55 1.27 11.18
N SER A 28 -9.02 1.88 12.28
CA SER A 28 -9.72 1.21 13.37
C SER A 28 -11.23 1.21 13.11
N CYS A 29 -11.63 0.40 12.14
CA CYS A 29 -13.03 0.06 11.93
C CYS A 29 -13.52 -0.82 13.09
N GLY A 30 -14.39 -0.29 13.95
CA GLY A 30 -14.92 -1.05 15.09
C GLY A 30 -15.77 -2.25 14.65
N ASP A 31 -16.58 -2.09 13.61
CA ASP A 31 -17.44 -3.13 13.04
C ASP A 31 -17.51 -3.03 11.51
N LEU A 32 -16.86 -3.99 10.82
CA LEU A 32 -16.84 -4.11 9.36
C LEU A 32 -18.17 -4.68 8.86
N ARG A 33 -19.09 -3.82 8.42
CA ARG A 33 -20.37 -4.27 7.86
C ARG A 33 -20.27 -4.46 6.35
N ARG A 34 -20.20 -5.72 5.93
CA ARG A 34 -20.43 -6.10 4.53
C ARG A 34 -21.94 -6.13 4.28
N GLN A 35 -22.45 -5.13 3.58
CA GLN A 35 -23.86 -5.09 3.18
C GLN A 35 -24.03 -5.65 1.76
N THR A 36 -25.17 -6.30 1.52
CA THR A 36 -25.50 -6.84 0.19
C THR A 36 -25.83 -5.72 -0.79
N PHE A 37 -26.32 -4.57 -0.32
CA PHE A 37 -26.54 -3.38 -1.13
C PHE A 37 -26.69 -2.10 -0.28
N PRO A 38 -25.99 -1.00 -0.60
CA PRO A 38 -24.91 -0.89 -1.58
C PRO A 38 -23.68 -1.74 -1.18
N PRO A 39 -22.91 -2.30 -2.14
CA PRO A 39 -21.80 -3.22 -1.88
C PRO A 39 -20.53 -2.51 -1.34
N GLU A 40 -20.70 -1.36 -0.69
CA GLU A 40 -19.62 -0.62 -0.07
C GLU A 40 -19.28 -1.27 1.28
N VAL A 41 -17.98 -1.51 1.51
CA VAL A 41 -17.51 -1.89 2.83
C VAL A 41 -17.67 -0.63 3.68
N ALA A 42 -18.53 -0.66 4.68
CA ALA A 42 -18.78 0.49 5.54
C ALA A 42 -18.23 0.24 6.95
N CYS A 43 -17.56 1.25 7.50
CA CYS A 43 -17.16 1.27 8.89
C CYS A 43 -18.22 1.97 9.72
N ALA A 44 -18.80 1.23 10.67
CA ALA A 44 -19.66 1.79 11.69
C ALA A 44 -18.81 2.21 12.90
N TYR A 45 -18.91 3.48 13.27
CA TYR A 45 -18.32 4.01 14.50
C TYR A 45 -19.30 3.92 15.67
N ALA A 46 -18.77 4.04 16.89
CA ALA A 46 -19.56 3.97 18.12
C ALA A 46 -20.61 5.10 18.25
N ASP A 47 -20.43 6.20 17.53
CA ASP A 47 -21.37 7.32 17.44
C ASP A 47 -22.47 7.10 16.38
N GLY A 48 -22.45 5.97 15.69
CA GLY A 48 -23.41 5.61 14.64
C GLY A 48 -23.09 6.18 13.25
N THR A 49 -21.96 6.86 13.08
CA THR A 49 -21.51 7.32 11.76
C THR A 49 -21.05 6.14 10.90
N LEU A 50 -21.33 6.21 9.60
CA LEU A 50 -20.90 5.23 8.60
C LEU A 50 -19.94 5.92 7.63
N THR A 51 -18.71 5.40 7.52
CA THR A 51 -17.75 5.85 6.51
C THR A 51 -17.45 4.74 5.52
N GLY A 52 -17.14 5.11 4.28
CA GLY A 52 -16.56 4.16 3.34
C GLY A 52 -15.27 3.57 3.90
N ALA A 53 -15.11 2.27 3.74
CA ALA A 53 -13.96 1.50 4.20
C ALA A 53 -13.33 0.79 3.00
N ASN A 54 -12.02 0.62 3.06
CA ASN A 54 -11.30 -0.16 2.06
C ASN A 54 -11.48 -1.64 2.35
N ALA A 55 -11.41 -2.47 1.31
CA ALA A 55 -11.36 -3.90 1.53
C ALA A 55 -10.04 -4.26 2.24
N ASP A 56 -10.13 -5.04 3.31
CA ASP A 56 -9.01 -5.41 4.20
C ASP A 56 -7.78 -5.99 3.46
N TRP A 57 -8.00 -6.64 2.32
CA TRP A 57 -6.92 -7.17 1.48
C TRP A 57 -6.05 -6.09 0.82
N ILE A 58 -6.54 -4.86 0.70
CA ILE A 58 -5.80 -3.75 0.08
C ILE A 58 -4.57 -3.40 0.90
N GLU A 59 -4.67 -3.39 2.23
CA GLU A 59 -3.53 -3.15 3.12
C GLU A 59 -2.44 -4.23 2.94
N VAL A 60 -2.86 -5.50 2.88
CA VAL A 60 -1.96 -6.63 2.62
C VAL A 60 -1.24 -6.47 1.28
N VAL A 61 -1.97 -6.15 0.21
CA VAL A 61 -1.39 -5.94 -1.13
C VAL A 61 -0.45 -4.73 -1.15
N PHE A 62 -0.81 -3.67 -0.42
CA PHE A 62 -0.02 -2.45 -0.31
C PHE A 62 1.36 -2.73 0.29
N PHE A 63 1.43 -3.41 1.45
CA PHE A 63 2.71 -3.79 2.05
C PHE A 63 3.46 -4.88 1.26
N ALA A 64 2.75 -5.82 0.65
CA ALA A 64 3.37 -6.83 -0.22
C ALA A 64 4.11 -6.18 -1.40
N SER A 65 3.57 -5.09 -1.96
CA SER A 65 4.22 -4.35 -3.05
C SER A 65 5.57 -3.74 -2.64
N LEU A 66 5.68 -3.25 -1.41
CA LEU A 66 6.94 -2.74 -0.85
C LEU A 66 7.97 -3.86 -0.72
N VAL A 67 7.57 -5.00 -0.15
CA VAL A 67 8.45 -6.17 0.00
C VAL A 67 8.96 -6.64 -1.36
N ALA A 68 8.08 -6.78 -2.34
CA ALA A 68 8.46 -7.18 -3.70
C ALA A 68 9.47 -6.20 -4.32
N PHE A 69 9.26 -4.89 -4.14
CA PHE A 69 10.17 -3.87 -4.63
C PHE A 69 11.56 -3.96 -3.98
N LEU A 70 11.63 -4.15 -2.66
CA LEU A 70 12.90 -4.32 -1.93
C LEU A 70 13.66 -5.57 -2.37
N LEU A 71 12.94 -6.69 -2.59
CA LEU A 71 13.54 -7.94 -3.06
C LEU A 71 14.12 -7.78 -4.48
N LEU A 72 13.36 -7.18 -5.39
CA LEU A 72 13.80 -6.96 -6.78
C LEU A 72 15.01 -6.02 -6.85
N THR A 73 14.98 -4.91 -6.11
CA THR A 73 16.10 -3.96 -6.07
C THR A 73 17.34 -4.58 -5.42
N GLY A 74 17.18 -5.33 -4.33
CA GLY A 74 18.26 -6.08 -3.69
C GLY A 74 18.89 -7.13 -4.61
N MET A 75 18.07 -7.91 -5.33
CA MET A 75 18.55 -8.88 -6.32
C MET A 75 19.34 -8.20 -7.44
N MET A 76 18.83 -7.10 -7.98
CA MET A 76 19.52 -6.34 -9.04
C MET A 76 20.88 -5.80 -8.56
N LEU A 77 20.94 -5.27 -7.33
CA LEU A 77 22.20 -4.81 -6.73
C LEU A 77 23.18 -5.97 -6.56
N ALA A 78 22.73 -7.12 -6.05
CA ALA A 78 23.58 -8.31 -5.91
C ALA A 78 24.14 -8.77 -7.26
N LEU A 79 23.31 -8.81 -8.31
CA LEU A 79 23.74 -9.15 -9.66
C LEU A 79 24.77 -8.15 -10.22
N VAL A 80 24.61 -6.86 -9.94
CA VAL A 80 25.58 -5.83 -10.34
C VAL A 80 26.92 -6.03 -9.63
N VAL A 81 26.91 -6.36 -8.33
CA VAL A 81 28.14 -6.65 -7.57
C VAL A 81 28.83 -7.90 -8.10
N LEU A 82 28.07 -8.97 -8.38
CA LEU A 82 28.61 -10.21 -8.93
C LEU A 82 29.21 -10.01 -10.33
N ARG A 83 28.57 -9.20 -11.19
CA ARG A 83 29.09 -8.87 -12.53
C ARG A 83 30.34 -7.99 -12.54
N ARG A 84 30.64 -7.30 -11.43
CA ARG A 84 31.81 -6.42 -11.29
C ARG A 84 33.03 -7.15 -10.70
N LYS A 85 32.86 -8.38 -10.20
CA LYS A 85 33.95 -9.28 -9.83
C LYS A 85 34.40 -10.08 -11.05
#